data_AF-A0A0F9L5Z1-F1
#
_entry.id   AF-A0A0F9L5Z1-F1
#
_cell.length_a   1.000
_cell.length_b   1.000
_cell.length_c   1.000
_cell.angle_alpha   90.00
_cell.angle_beta   90.00
_cell.angle_gamma   90.00
#
_symmetry.space_group_name_H-M   'P 1'
#
loop_
_entity.id
_entity.type
_entity.pdbx_description
1 polymer ?
#
loop_
_entity_poly.entity_id
_entity_poly.type
_entity_poly.pdbx_seq_one_letter_code
_entity_poly.pdbx_strand_id
1 'polypeptide(L)'
;MPTLFDGDTGASLGTIFIDEGVRQKSWNDVLPKFLQEAAQDSALGVKSDIAQENFPDFQDSQIFSEVTQRSDPALVTGDGSTNPLTGTIAADQRGVKILPGSFTATDGVEIFTDPNADGVLVGDQGGSGTLNFDTGAFSLTFNTAVVNLVDVAMNLKALRDVPLSDPIRTSDGREYSIRNA
;
A
#
# COMPACT_ATOMS: atom_id res chain seq x y z
N MET A 1 -8.14 -0.26 -25.94
CA MET A 1 -6.71 0.04 -25.63
C MET A 1 -6.66 1.44 -25.03
N PRO A 2 -5.96 1.66 -23.91
CA PRO A 2 -5.90 2.98 -23.27
C PRO A 2 -5.24 3.99 -24.21
N THR A 3 -5.86 5.16 -24.35
CA THR A 3 -5.31 6.28 -25.13
C THR A 3 -5.01 7.43 -24.17
N LEU A 4 -3.83 8.02 -24.27
CA LEU A 4 -3.46 9.17 -23.45
C LEU A 4 -4.05 10.44 -24.06
N PHE A 5 -4.69 11.27 -23.23
CA PHE A 5 -5.21 12.58 -23.65
C PHE A 5 -4.59 13.70 -22.83
N ASP A 6 -4.27 14.79 -23.51
CA ASP A 6 -3.93 16.07 -22.88
C ASP A 6 -5.18 16.62 -22.16
N GLY A 7 -5.08 16.93 -20.87
CA GLY A 7 -6.22 17.37 -20.06
C GLY A 7 -6.71 18.78 -20.40
N ASP A 8 -5.82 19.65 -20.88
CA ASP A 8 -6.14 21.05 -21.18
C ASP A 8 -6.77 21.19 -22.58
N THR A 9 -6.30 20.40 -23.54
CA THR A 9 -6.67 20.52 -24.96
C THR A 9 -7.57 19.39 -25.46
N GLY A 10 -7.62 18.26 -24.74
CA GLY A 10 -8.36 17.06 -25.15
C GLY A 10 -7.74 16.32 -26.35
N ALA A 11 -6.54 16.71 -26.78
CA ALA A 11 -5.85 16.06 -27.89
C ALA A 11 -5.37 14.66 -27.49
N SER A 12 -5.55 13.68 -28.40
CA SER A 12 -4.96 12.36 -28.25
C SER A 12 -3.44 12.45 -28.45
N LEU A 13 -2.69 12.00 -27.45
CA LEU A 13 -1.23 12.01 -27.46
C LEU A 13 -0.64 10.66 -27.91
N GLY A 14 -1.48 9.62 -28.04
CA GLY A 14 -1.07 8.30 -28.52
C GLY A 14 -1.70 7.14 -27.74
N THR A 15 -1.45 5.92 -28.23
CA THR A 15 -1.88 4.67 -27.60
C THR A 15 -0.76 4.11 -26.73
N ILE A 16 -1.06 3.75 -25.48
CA ILE A 16 -0.09 3.14 -24.58
C ILE A 16 -0.07 1.64 -24.83
N PHE A 17 1.11 1.07 -25.11
CA PHE A 17 1.33 -0.37 -25.15
C PHE A 17 1.77 -0.84 -23.77
N ILE A 18 0.94 -1.64 -23.10
CA ILE A 18 1.35 -2.35 -21.89
C ILE A 18 1.92 -3.70 -22.37
N ASP A 19 3.24 -3.83 -22.38
CA ASP A 19 3.90 -5.11 -22.63
C ASP A 19 3.83 -5.96 -21.37
N GLU A 20 2.99 -6.99 -21.35
CA GLU A 20 2.80 -7.91 -20.22
C GLU A 20 4.03 -8.79 -19.91
N GLY A 21 5.17 -8.59 -20.59
CA GLY A 21 6.36 -9.44 -20.50
C GLY A 21 7.60 -8.90 -19.77
N VAL A 22 7.64 -7.63 -19.35
CA VAL A 22 8.88 -7.05 -18.76
C VAL A 22 8.97 -7.41 -17.27
N ARG A 23 9.88 -8.34 -16.95
CA ARG A 23 10.27 -8.68 -15.58
C ARG A 23 10.61 -7.40 -14.82
N GLN A 24 9.86 -7.11 -13.76
CA GLN A 24 10.19 -6.08 -12.77
C GLN A 24 11.65 -6.27 -12.34
N LYS A 25 12.56 -5.41 -12.83
CA LYS A 25 13.90 -5.33 -12.25
C LYS A 25 13.78 -4.42 -11.05
N SER A 26 14.09 -4.96 -9.88
CA SER A 26 14.13 -4.20 -8.64
C SER A 26 15.15 -3.07 -8.81
N TRP A 27 14.94 -1.93 -8.15
CA TRP A 27 15.93 -0.83 -8.09
C TRP A 27 17.33 -1.32 -7.71
N ASN A 28 17.41 -2.39 -6.90
CA ASN A 28 18.66 -3.06 -6.51
C ASN A 28 19.38 -3.78 -7.67
N ASP A 29 18.68 -4.14 -8.74
CA ASP A 29 19.26 -4.79 -9.93
C ASP A 29 19.87 -3.77 -10.91
N VAL A 30 19.45 -2.50 -10.82
CA VAL A 30 19.84 -1.43 -11.75
C VAL A 30 20.96 -0.57 -11.16
N LEU A 31 20.95 -0.38 -9.84
CA LEU A 31 21.93 0.44 -9.11
C LEU A 31 23.41 0.08 -9.39
N PRO A 32 23.80 -1.21 -9.45
CA PRO A 32 25.20 -1.57 -9.67
C PRO A 32 25.70 -1.19 -11.05
N LYS A 33 24.84 -1.26 -12.08
CA LYS A 33 25.20 -0.83 -13.45
C LYS A 33 25.37 0.68 -13.54
N PHE A 34 24.46 1.42 -12.90
CA PHE A 34 24.49 2.87 -12.89
C PHE A 34 25.75 3.42 -12.22
N LEU A 35 26.15 2.82 -11.09
CA LEU A 35 27.39 3.18 -10.39
C LEU A 35 28.65 2.79 -11.19
N GLN A 36 28.59 1.70 -11.97
CA GLN A 36 29.71 1.22 -12.77
C GLN A 36 29.92 2.07 -14.04
N GLU A 37 28.85 2.55 -14.66
CA GLU A 37 28.89 3.48 -15.80
C GLU A 37 29.33 4.89 -15.36
N ALA A 38 28.81 5.39 -14.23
CA ALA A 38 29.27 6.67 -13.65
C ALA A 38 30.77 6.66 -13.28
N ALA A 39 31.30 5.50 -12.85
CA ALA A 39 32.72 5.36 -12.57
C ALA A 39 33.58 5.37 -13.85
N GLN A 40 33.09 4.79 -14.96
CA GLN A 40 33.80 4.80 -16.25
C GLN A 40 33.87 6.20 -16.86
N ASP A 41 32.80 6.99 -16.77
CA ASP A 41 32.78 8.37 -17.30
C ASP A 41 33.69 9.31 -16.52
N SER A 42 33.82 9.11 -15.20
CA SER A 42 34.74 9.88 -14.36
C SER A 42 36.22 9.69 -14.75
N ALA A 43 36.58 8.53 -15.34
CA ALA A 43 37.94 8.21 -15.75
C ALA A 43 38.34 8.83 -17.10
N LEU A 44 37.38 9.28 -17.91
CA LEU A 44 37.61 9.84 -19.24
C LEU A 44 37.61 11.38 -19.29
N GLY A 45 37.39 12.06 -18.17
CA GLY A 45 37.48 13.52 -18.08
C GLY A 45 36.43 14.26 -18.94
N VAL A 46 35.40 13.56 -19.40
CA VAL A 46 34.24 14.17 -20.05
C VAL A 46 33.47 14.89 -18.95
N LYS A 47 33.38 16.23 -19.05
CA LYS A 47 32.45 16.98 -18.21
C LYS A 47 31.07 16.38 -18.47
N SER A 48 30.49 15.81 -17.43
CA SER A 48 29.18 15.20 -17.50
C SER A 48 28.18 16.33 -17.78
N ASP A 49 27.90 16.59 -19.05
CA ASP A 49 26.64 17.19 -19.47
C ASP A 49 25.57 16.14 -19.18
N ILE A 50 25.31 15.91 -17.88
CA ILE A 50 24.05 15.38 -17.41
C ILE A 50 23.08 16.52 -17.68
N ALA A 51 22.69 16.66 -18.95
CA ALA A 51 21.32 16.96 -19.21
C ALA A 51 20.55 16.02 -18.28
N GLN A 52 19.69 16.60 -17.44
CA GLN A 52 18.50 15.88 -17.06
C GLN A 52 17.91 15.41 -18.39
N GLU A 53 18.26 14.20 -18.82
CA GLU A 53 17.42 13.46 -19.72
C GLU A 53 16.14 13.34 -18.91
N ASN A 54 15.20 14.24 -19.21
CA ASN A 54 13.80 13.99 -19.02
C ASN A 54 13.63 12.58 -19.56
N PHE A 55 13.58 11.59 -18.69
CA PHE A 55 13.15 10.25 -19.04
C PHE A 55 11.63 10.40 -19.27
N PRO A 56 11.13 10.66 -20.49
CA PRO A 56 9.71 10.96 -20.71
C PRO A 56 8.86 9.69 -20.62
N ASP A 57 9.50 8.55 -20.38
CA ASP A 57 9.05 7.19 -20.56
C ASP A 57 9.05 6.36 -19.27
N PHE A 58 9.41 6.94 -18.11
CA PHE A 58 8.97 6.40 -16.81
C PHE A 58 7.53 6.85 -16.45
N GLN A 59 6.67 7.04 -17.45
CA GLN A 59 5.22 7.00 -17.29
C GLN A 59 4.75 5.55 -17.32
N ASP A 60 5.46 4.69 -16.60
CA ASP A 60 4.92 3.40 -16.26
C ASP A 60 3.65 3.70 -15.47
N SER A 61 2.54 3.10 -15.87
CA SER A 61 1.21 3.23 -15.25
C SER A 61 1.25 2.58 -13.86
N GLN A 62 2.11 3.10 -12.99
CA GLN A 62 2.28 2.72 -11.63
C GLN A 62 0.99 3.20 -10.97
N ILE A 63 0.04 2.27 -10.83
CA ILE A 63 -0.97 2.39 -9.79
C ILE A 63 -0.15 2.55 -8.53
N PHE A 64 -0.01 3.80 -8.07
CA PHE A 64 0.65 4.08 -6.80
C PHE A 64 -0.31 3.56 -5.74
N SER A 65 -0.06 2.33 -5.25
CA SER A 65 -0.73 1.85 -4.05
C SER A 65 -0.20 2.69 -2.89
N GLU A 66 -1.00 3.64 -2.43
CA GLU A 66 -0.67 4.41 -1.25
C GLU A 66 -0.82 3.51 -0.02
N VAL A 67 0.21 3.48 0.83
CA VAL A 67 0.12 2.85 2.14
C VAL A 67 -0.56 3.84 3.08
N THR A 68 -1.85 3.64 3.34
CA THR A 68 -2.58 4.46 4.31
C THR A 68 -2.63 3.76 5.66
N GLN A 69 -2.32 4.49 6.73
CA GLN A 69 -2.57 4.01 8.09
C GLN A 69 -4.04 4.24 8.44
N ARG A 70 -4.69 3.19 8.95
CA ARG A 70 -6.07 3.22 9.44
C ARG A 70 -6.07 2.90 10.92
N SER A 71 -6.75 3.75 11.69
CA SER A 71 -7.00 3.57 13.11
C SER A 71 -8.50 3.55 13.33
N ASP A 72 -9.02 2.40 13.73
CA ASP A 72 -10.44 2.22 14.03
C ASP A 72 -10.60 2.10 15.54
N PRO A 73 -11.19 3.10 16.22
CA PRO A 73 -11.17 3.16 17.68
C PRO A 73 -12.11 2.17 18.37
N ALA A 74 -13.10 1.59 17.68
CA ALA A 74 -14.09 0.70 18.32
C ALA A 74 -14.79 -0.22 17.29
N LEU A 75 -14.09 -1.20 16.74
CA LEU A 75 -14.71 -2.21 15.87
C LEU A 75 -15.58 -3.19 16.65
N VAL A 76 -15.21 -3.47 17.90
CA VAL A 76 -15.93 -4.35 18.82
C VAL A 76 -15.78 -3.79 20.23
N THR A 77 -16.85 -3.85 21.01
CA THR A 77 -16.86 -3.51 22.44
C THR A 77 -17.00 -4.80 23.25
N GLY A 78 -16.19 -4.96 24.29
CA GLY A 78 -16.30 -6.07 25.23
C GLY A 78 -17.62 -6.04 26.00
N ASP A 79 -18.15 -7.22 26.32
CA ASP A 79 -19.33 -7.40 27.17
C ASP A 79 -18.99 -8.03 28.54
N GLY A 80 -17.70 -8.23 28.83
CA GLY A 80 -17.21 -8.90 30.04
C GLY A 80 -17.25 -10.43 30.01
N SER A 81 -17.69 -11.05 28.92
CA SER A 81 -17.90 -12.51 28.85
C SER A 81 -17.55 -13.18 27.51
N THR A 82 -17.70 -12.47 26.39
CA THR A 82 -17.50 -13.01 25.05
C THR A 82 -16.01 -13.15 24.75
N ASN A 83 -15.59 -14.39 24.51
CA ASN A 83 -14.23 -14.76 24.14
C ASN A 83 -14.29 -16.09 23.36
N PRO A 84 -13.88 -16.15 22.08
CA PRO A 84 -13.22 -15.09 21.32
C PRO A 84 -14.15 -13.95 20.89
N LEU A 85 -13.58 -12.76 20.76
CA LEU A 85 -14.20 -11.65 20.04
C LEU A 85 -13.95 -11.84 18.54
N THR A 86 -15.01 -11.77 17.74
CA THR A 86 -14.94 -11.94 16.29
C THR A 86 -15.55 -10.76 15.58
N GLY A 87 -15.03 -10.43 14.41
CA GLY A 87 -15.61 -9.39 13.56
C GLY A 87 -14.96 -9.36 12.20
N THR A 88 -15.32 -8.33 11.43
CA THR A 88 -14.74 -8.08 10.11
C THR A 88 -14.36 -6.61 10.03
N ILE A 89 -13.11 -6.34 9.69
CA ILE A 89 -12.67 -5.00 9.32
C ILE A 89 -13.28 -4.74 7.96
N ALA A 90 -14.31 -3.88 7.92
CA ALA A 90 -14.99 -3.56 6.67
C ALA A 90 -13.96 -3.05 5.65
N ALA A 91 -13.91 -3.69 4.49
CA ALA A 91 -13.31 -3.07 3.32
C ALA A 91 -14.02 -1.73 3.11
N ASP A 92 -13.25 -0.67 2.84
CA ASP A 92 -13.87 0.53 2.30
C ASP A 92 -14.48 0.21 0.93
N GLN A 93 -15.15 1.18 0.29
CA GLN A 93 -15.75 1.00 -1.04
C GLN A 93 -14.74 0.61 -2.15
N ARG A 94 -13.45 0.47 -1.83
CA ARG A 94 -12.36 0.22 -2.76
C ARG A 94 -11.61 -1.10 -2.50
N GLY A 95 -11.97 -1.86 -1.47
CA GLY A 95 -11.32 -3.12 -1.13
C GLY A 95 -9.99 -2.88 -0.41
N VAL A 96 -9.99 -3.00 0.92
CA VAL A 96 -8.75 -2.83 1.69
C VAL A 96 -7.98 -4.14 1.68
N LYS A 97 -6.84 -4.17 0.99
CA LYS A 97 -5.81 -5.19 1.24
C LYS A 97 -5.03 -4.79 2.48
N ILE A 98 -5.25 -5.51 3.58
CA ILE A 98 -4.50 -5.29 4.81
C ILE A 98 -3.05 -5.71 4.55
N LEU A 99 -2.10 -4.84 4.88
CA LEU A 99 -0.68 -5.16 4.75
C LEU A 99 -0.30 -6.18 5.84
N PRO A 100 0.22 -7.36 5.48
CA PRO A 100 0.66 -8.36 6.45
C PRO A 100 1.66 -7.80 7.47
N GLY A 101 1.54 -8.21 8.74
CA GLY A 101 2.38 -7.71 9.83
C GLY A 101 2.10 -6.28 10.30
N SER A 102 1.12 -5.59 9.71
CA SER A 102 0.80 -4.21 10.11
C SER A 102 -0.32 -4.09 11.15
N PHE A 103 -1.06 -5.18 11.39
CA PHE A 103 -2.22 -5.20 12.27
C PHE A 103 -1.81 -5.20 13.75
N THR A 104 -2.50 -4.38 14.54
CA THR A 104 -2.48 -4.39 16.00
C THR A 104 -3.89 -4.20 16.56
N ALA A 105 -4.17 -4.84 17.69
CA ALA A 105 -5.42 -4.64 18.43
C ALA A 105 -5.17 -4.63 19.93
N THR A 106 -5.92 -3.82 20.69
CA THR A 106 -5.79 -3.77 22.15
C THR A 106 -7.07 -3.29 22.82
N ASP A 107 -7.35 -3.83 24.00
CA ASP A 107 -8.35 -3.32 24.95
C ASP A 107 -7.72 -2.42 26.04
N GLY A 108 -6.41 -2.12 25.92
CA GLY A 108 -5.61 -1.41 26.91
C GLY A 108 -4.94 -2.31 27.96
N VAL A 109 -5.24 -3.61 28.00
CA VAL A 109 -4.63 -4.59 28.91
C VAL A 109 -3.73 -5.57 28.14
N GLU A 110 -4.21 -6.05 27.00
CA GLU A 110 -3.49 -6.96 26.11
C GLU A 110 -3.34 -6.34 24.71
N ILE A 111 -2.18 -6.56 24.09
CA ILE A 111 -1.86 -6.08 22.74
C ILE A 111 -1.61 -7.29 21.85
N PHE A 112 -2.39 -7.38 20.78
CA PHE A 112 -2.23 -8.36 19.71
C PHE A 112 -1.38 -7.80 18.59
N THR A 113 -0.46 -8.61 18.09
CA THR A 113 0.38 -8.32 16.92
C THR A 113 0.45 -9.53 16.00
N ASP A 114 0.81 -9.30 14.73
CA ASP A 114 1.09 -10.34 13.73
C ASP A 114 2.59 -10.41 13.46
N PRO A 115 3.38 -11.12 14.30
CA PRO A 115 4.83 -11.05 14.24
C PRO A 115 5.43 -11.68 12.98
N ASN A 116 4.70 -12.61 12.35
CA ASN A 116 5.19 -13.38 11.21
C ASN A 116 4.56 -12.97 9.88
N ALA A 117 3.67 -11.97 9.89
CA ALA A 117 2.96 -11.53 8.69
C ALA A 117 2.15 -12.66 8.01
N ASP A 118 1.64 -13.60 8.82
CA ASP A 118 0.94 -14.81 8.35
C ASP A 118 -0.53 -14.86 8.79
N GLY A 119 -0.97 -13.83 9.53
CA GLY A 119 -2.32 -13.70 10.03
C GLY A 119 -2.54 -14.43 11.35
N VAL A 120 -1.51 -15.02 11.96
CA VAL A 120 -1.57 -15.56 13.33
C VAL A 120 -1.21 -14.45 14.31
N LEU A 121 -2.19 -14.08 15.14
CA LEU A 121 -2.05 -13.01 16.10
C LEU A 121 -1.58 -13.53 17.45
N VAL A 122 -0.60 -12.85 18.03
CA VAL A 122 -0.05 -13.15 19.35
C VAL A 122 -0.36 -12.01 20.29
N GLY A 123 -1.07 -12.31 21.39
CA GLY A 123 -1.30 -11.41 22.50
C GLY A 123 -0.13 -11.42 23.46
N ASP A 124 0.30 -10.24 23.92
CA ASP A 124 1.42 -10.10 24.86
C ASP A 124 1.14 -10.63 26.28
N GLN A 125 -0.13 -10.95 26.59
CA GLN A 125 -0.55 -11.60 27.84
C GLN A 125 -0.92 -13.07 27.68
N GLY A 126 -0.62 -13.68 26.52
CA GLY A 126 -0.87 -15.09 26.24
C GLY A 126 -2.16 -15.38 25.47
N GLY A 127 -2.89 -14.34 25.06
CA GLY A 127 -3.97 -14.42 24.10
C GLY A 127 -3.47 -14.81 22.71
N SER A 128 -4.42 -15.24 21.87
CA SER A 128 -4.14 -15.69 20.50
C SER A 128 -5.25 -15.25 19.57
N GLY A 129 -4.97 -15.09 18.29
CA GLY A 129 -6.01 -14.76 17.32
C GLY A 129 -5.64 -15.07 15.89
N THR A 130 -6.55 -14.73 14.98
CA THR A 130 -6.36 -14.87 13.54
C THR A 130 -6.88 -13.64 12.81
N LEU A 131 -6.25 -13.30 11.70
CA LEU A 131 -6.70 -12.27 10.75
C LEU A 131 -6.58 -12.82 9.32
N ASN A 132 -7.66 -12.68 8.55
CA ASN A 132 -7.62 -12.91 7.12
C ASN A 132 -7.38 -11.57 6.41
N PHE A 133 -6.24 -11.41 5.73
CA PHE A 133 -5.87 -10.14 5.08
C PHE A 133 -6.72 -9.77 3.87
N ASP A 134 -7.36 -10.76 3.23
CA ASP A 134 -8.18 -10.56 2.04
C ASP A 134 -9.61 -10.16 2.41
N THR A 135 -10.15 -10.76 3.47
CA THR A 135 -11.55 -10.53 3.89
C THR A 135 -11.67 -9.56 5.06
N GLY A 136 -10.59 -9.28 5.78
CA GLY A 136 -10.59 -8.52 7.02
C GLY A 136 -11.25 -9.23 8.20
N ALA A 137 -11.65 -10.50 8.05
CA ALA A 137 -12.24 -11.28 9.13
C ALA A 137 -11.19 -11.58 10.20
N PHE A 138 -11.54 -11.36 11.47
CA PHE A 138 -10.64 -11.62 12.60
C PHE A 138 -11.33 -12.39 13.73
N SER A 139 -10.51 -13.04 14.55
CA SER A 139 -10.88 -13.65 15.82
C SER A 139 -9.77 -13.37 16.84
N LEU A 140 -10.14 -12.81 18.00
CA LEU A 140 -9.21 -12.48 19.08
C LEU A 140 -9.66 -13.21 20.34
N THR A 141 -8.83 -14.12 20.83
CA THR A 141 -8.99 -14.76 22.12
C THR A 141 -8.08 -14.06 23.13
N PHE A 142 -8.65 -13.25 24.00
CA PHE A 142 -7.91 -12.57 25.06
C PHE A 142 -7.59 -13.55 26.20
N ASN A 143 -6.45 -13.36 26.87
CA ASN A 143 -6.10 -14.15 28.05
C ASN A 143 -7.10 -13.89 29.21
N THR A 144 -7.57 -12.66 29.33
CA THR A 144 -8.69 -12.27 30.21
C THR A 144 -9.76 -11.63 29.35
N ALA A 145 -11.03 -12.02 29.54
CA ALA A 145 -12.13 -11.47 28.76
C ALA A 145 -12.16 -9.93 28.82
N VAL A 146 -12.42 -9.29 27.67
CA VAL A 146 -12.48 -7.83 27.57
C VAL A 146 -13.60 -7.31 28.48
N VAL A 147 -13.27 -6.32 29.31
CA VAL A 147 -14.20 -5.74 30.28
C VAL A 147 -15.43 -5.15 29.58
N ASN A 148 -16.59 -5.25 30.22
CA ASN A 148 -17.84 -4.71 29.68
C ASN A 148 -17.71 -3.21 29.37
N LEU A 149 -18.18 -2.82 28.19
CA LEU A 149 -18.13 -1.44 27.65
C LEU A 149 -16.71 -0.92 27.39
N VAL A 150 -15.70 -1.78 27.33
CA VAL A 150 -14.36 -1.42 26.85
C VAL A 150 -14.26 -1.70 25.36
N ASP A 151 -13.92 -0.66 24.60
CA ASP A 151 -13.69 -0.78 23.16
C ASP A 151 -12.33 -1.39 22.87
N VAL A 152 -12.28 -2.25 21.86
CA VAL A 152 -11.03 -2.77 21.30
C VAL A 152 -10.58 -1.83 20.19
N ALA A 153 -9.48 -1.12 20.45
CA ALA A 153 -8.84 -0.25 19.48
C ALA A 153 -7.99 -1.08 18.51
N MET A 154 -8.11 -0.80 17.21
CA MET A 154 -7.37 -1.50 16.17
C MET A 154 -6.61 -0.53 15.27
N ASN A 155 -5.41 -0.91 14.88
CA ASN A 155 -4.61 -0.16 13.90
C ASN A 155 -4.06 -1.11 12.85
N LEU A 156 -4.03 -0.65 11.60
CA LEU A 156 -3.46 -1.39 10.48
C LEU A 156 -2.93 -0.45 9.40
N LYS A 157 -2.12 -0.99 8.51
CA LYS A 157 -1.80 -0.36 7.22
C LYS A 157 -2.56 -1.06 6.12
N ALA A 158 -3.15 -0.27 5.25
CA ALA A 158 -3.91 -0.73 4.10
C ALA A 158 -3.21 -0.26 2.82
N LEU A 159 -3.13 -1.13 1.82
CA LEU A 159 -2.88 -0.70 0.46
C LEU A 159 -4.20 -0.18 -0.10
N ARG A 160 -4.20 1.09 -0.49
CA ARG A 160 -5.34 1.68 -1.18
C ARG A 160 -4.99 1.87 -2.63
N ASP A 161 -5.82 1.31 -3.50
CA ASP A 161 -5.76 1.61 -4.92
C ASP A 161 -6.21 3.05 -5.11
N VAL A 162 -5.26 3.92 -5.47
CA VAL A 162 -5.58 5.27 -5.91
C VAL A 162 -6.19 5.13 -7.30
N PRO A 163 -7.48 5.49 -7.48
CA PRO A 163 -8.06 5.46 -8.81
C PRO A 163 -7.29 6.44 -9.69
N LEU A 164 -7.02 6.06 -10.93
CA LEU A 164 -6.45 6.95 -11.96
C LEU A 164 -7.39 8.12 -12.34
N SER A 165 -8.47 8.35 -11.58
CA SER A 165 -9.41 9.44 -11.81
C SER A 165 -8.86 10.80 -11.39
N ASP A 166 -7.85 10.83 -10.52
CA ASP A 166 -7.16 12.07 -10.21
C ASP A 166 -6.14 12.33 -11.33
N PRO A 167 -6.25 13.47 -12.04
CA PRO A 167 -5.31 13.78 -13.12
C PRO A 167 -3.89 13.77 -12.58
N ILE A 168 -2.99 13.13 -13.32
CA ILE A 168 -1.56 13.18 -13.00
C ILE A 168 -1.14 14.63 -13.26
N ARG A 169 -0.78 15.35 -12.18
CA ARG A 169 -0.25 16.70 -12.25
C ARG A 169 1.26 16.65 -12.36
N THR A 170 1.80 17.15 -13.46
CA THR A 170 3.26 17.31 -13.64
C THR A 170 3.77 18.55 -12.90
N SER A 171 5.09 18.63 -12.69
CA SER A 171 5.72 19.75 -11.97
C SER A 171 5.57 21.11 -12.68
N ASP A 172 5.22 21.11 -13.96
CA ASP A 172 4.89 22.31 -14.75
C ASP A 172 3.39 22.68 -14.69
N GLY A 173 2.57 21.94 -13.94
CA GLY A 173 1.16 22.23 -13.69
C GLY A 173 0.18 21.67 -14.72
N ARG A 174 0.63 20.86 -15.69
CA ARG A 174 -0.27 20.21 -16.65
C ARG A 174 -0.96 18.99 -16.04
N GLU A 175 -2.19 18.75 -16.49
CA GLU A 175 -3.02 17.61 -16.06
C GLU A 175 -3.14 16.57 -17.18
N TYR A 176 -2.83 15.32 -16.87
CA TYR A 176 -3.02 14.18 -17.78
C TYR A 176 -4.10 13.26 -17.25
N SER A 177 -5.06 12.89 -18.10
CA SER A 177 -6.13 11.94 -17.78
C SER A 177 -6.04 10.70 -18.66
N ILE A 178 -6.07 9.52 -18.06
CA ILE A 178 -6.16 8.26 -18.80
C ILE A 178 -7.65 7.94 -18.99
N ARG A 179 -8.10 7.89 -20.24
CA ARG A 179 -9.47 7.47 -20.57
C ARG A 179 -9.42 6.09 -21.22
N ASN A 180 -10.12 5.13 -20.63
CA ASN A 180 -10.43 3.88 -21.31
C ASN A 180 -11.46 4.19 -22.40
N ALA A 181 -11.05 4.03 -23.65
CA ALA A 181 -11.94 4.06 -24.82
C ALA A 181 -12.80 2.80 -24.86
#